data_AF-A0A2U2HHQ3-F1
#
_entry.id   AF-A0A2U2HHQ3-F1
#
_cell.length_a   1.000
_cell.length_b   1.000
_cell.length_c   1.000
_cell.angle_alpha   90.00
_cell.angle_beta   90.00
_cell.angle_gamma   90.00
#
_symmetry.space_group_name_H-M   'P 1'
#
loop_
_entity.id
_entity.type
_entity.pdbx_description
1 polymer ?
#
loop_
_entity_poly.entity_id
_entity_poly.type
_entity_poly.pdbx_seq_one_letter_code
_entity_poly.pdbx_strand_id
1 'polypeptide(L)'
;MRVIPRSHVEGTAGYSDYEPALGESVFPTEICKPQRDDDRAVYLELAPNQASLHDARIQHGSEANNSDQRRCGWTLRFCSTRSRFAEASWDGAHQVYLAQGVDHAGNRYAEPGRAYPEVLERRLDTRRYRHSH
;
A
#
# COMPACT_ATOMS: atom_id res chain seq x y z
N MET A 1 -13.33 -2.84 0.45
CA MET A 1 -12.33 -3.06 -0.63
C MET A 1 -12.72 -4.33 -1.36
N ARG A 2 -12.38 -4.46 -2.64
CA ARG A 2 -12.48 -5.73 -3.38
C ARG A 2 -11.11 -6.16 -3.87
N VAL A 3 -10.93 -7.48 -4.02
CA VAL A 3 -9.72 -8.08 -4.54
C VAL A 3 -10.07 -9.06 -5.64
N ILE A 4 -9.15 -9.27 -6.59
CA ILE A 4 -9.23 -10.40 -7.53
C ILE A 4 -8.37 -11.53 -6.95
N PRO A 5 -8.96 -12.63 -6.46
CA PRO A 5 -8.21 -13.72 -5.85
C PRO A 5 -7.13 -14.26 -6.79
N ARG A 6 -5.98 -14.62 -6.22
CA ARG A 6 -4.81 -15.21 -6.91
C ARG A 6 -4.09 -14.31 -7.93
N SER A 7 -4.58 -13.10 -8.20
CA SER A 7 -3.94 -12.16 -9.14
C SER A 7 -2.45 -11.88 -8.87
N HIS A 8 -2.01 -11.97 -7.62
CA HIS A 8 -0.60 -11.80 -7.21
C HIS A 8 0.37 -12.89 -7.71
N VAL A 9 -0.13 -14.01 -8.25
CA VAL A 9 0.67 -15.11 -8.81
C VAL A 9 0.30 -15.45 -10.26
N GLU A 10 -0.75 -14.83 -10.80
CA GLU A 10 -1.24 -15.07 -12.16
C GLU A 10 -0.72 -13.98 -13.12
N GLY A 11 -0.90 -14.21 -14.43
CA GLY A 11 -0.46 -13.28 -15.46
C GLY A 11 1.04 -12.99 -15.37
N THR A 12 1.39 -11.71 -15.23
CA THR A 12 2.77 -11.23 -15.06
C THR A 12 3.19 -11.27 -13.58
N ALA A 13 2.84 -12.33 -12.85
CA ALA A 13 3.19 -12.54 -11.43
C ALA A 13 2.78 -11.37 -10.50
N GLY A 14 1.58 -10.84 -10.73
CA GLY A 14 1.01 -9.73 -9.97
C GLY A 14 1.43 -8.33 -10.41
N TYR A 15 2.22 -8.20 -11.48
CA TYR A 15 2.46 -6.90 -12.11
C TYR A 15 1.31 -6.56 -13.08
N SER A 16 1.16 -5.28 -13.43
CA SER A 16 0.13 -4.83 -14.37
C SER A 16 0.58 -3.54 -15.03
N ASP A 17 0.07 -3.32 -16.24
CA ASP A 17 0.12 -2.04 -16.92
C ASP A 17 -1.03 -1.16 -16.43
N TYR A 18 -0.84 0.16 -16.54
CA TYR A 18 -1.78 1.15 -16.04
C TYR A 18 -2.19 2.13 -17.13
N GLU A 19 -3.47 2.48 -17.14
CA GLU A 19 -4.07 3.50 -17.99
C GLU A 19 -4.67 4.64 -17.15
N PRO A 20 -4.88 5.85 -17.72
CA PRO A 20 -5.56 6.92 -17.01
C PRO A 20 -6.95 6.46 -16.54
N ALA A 21 -7.26 6.68 -15.26
CA ALA A 21 -8.57 6.36 -14.73
C ALA A 21 -9.62 7.29 -15.33
N LEU A 22 -10.77 6.74 -15.72
CA LEU A 22 -11.89 7.50 -16.25
C LEU A 22 -12.92 7.80 -15.14
N GLY A 23 -13.46 9.02 -15.11
CA GLY A 23 -14.51 9.42 -14.17
C GLY A 23 -13.99 9.86 -12.79
N GLU A 24 -14.84 9.69 -11.77
CA GLU A 24 -14.53 10.10 -10.39
C GLU A 24 -13.67 9.03 -9.70
N SER A 25 -12.35 9.26 -9.69
CA SER A 25 -11.38 8.39 -9.03
C SER A 25 -10.49 9.18 -8.08
N VAL A 26 -10.11 8.54 -6.97
CA VAL A 26 -9.11 9.08 -6.04
C VAL A 26 -7.68 8.93 -6.56
N PHE A 27 -7.45 8.02 -7.52
CA PHE A 27 -6.17 7.81 -8.18
C PHE A 27 -6.25 8.17 -9.66
N PRO A 28 -5.19 8.76 -10.24
CA PRO A 28 -5.19 9.19 -11.64
C PRO A 28 -5.08 8.04 -12.64
N THR A 29 -4.79 6.82 -12.19
CA THR A 29 -4.59 5.65 -13.04
C THR A 29 -5.29 4.41 -12.48
N GLU A 30 -5.59 3.47 -13.36
CA GLU A 30 -6.14 2.15 -13.05
C GLU A 30 -5.45 1.04 -13.85
N ILE A 31 -5.64 -0.21 -13.45
CA ILE A 31 -5.11 -1.37 -14.20
C ILE A 31 -5.83 -1.48 -15.54
N CYS A 32 -5.08 -1.66 -16.63
CA CYS A 32 -5.64 -1.81 -17.97
C CYS A 32 -6.70 -2.91 -18.00
N LYS A 33 -7.88 -2.61 -18.59
CA LYS A 33 -9.03 -3.53 -18.60
C LYS A 33 -8.71 -4.99 -19.04
N PRO A 34 -7.87 -5.25 -20.07
CA PRO A 34 -7.54 -6.63 -20.47
C PRO A 34 -6.76 -7.45 -19.43
N GLN A 35 -6.17 -6.80 -18.43
CA GLN A 35 -5.40 -7.44 -17.34
C GLN A 35 -6.19 -7.53 -16.03
N ARG A 36 -7.47 -7.13 -16.04
CA ARG A 36 -8.36 -7.11 -14.87
C ARG A 36 -9.69 -7.79 -15.19
N ASP A 37 -9.93 -8.92 -14.55
CA ASP A 37 -11.21 -9.62 -14.60
C ASP A 37 -12.09 -9.19 -13.42
N ASP A 38 -12.96 -8.21 -13.67
CA ASP A 38 -13.82 -7.63 -12.64
C ASP A 38 -14.90 -8.61 -12.14
N ASP A 39 -15.28 -9.62 -12.95
CA ASP A 39 -16.29 -10.61 -12.57
C ASP A 39 -15.79 -11.58 -11.50
N ARG A 40 -14.46 -11.69 -11.35
CA ARG A 40 -13.80 -12.47 -10.30
C ARG A 40 -13.62 -11.69 -8.99
N ALA A 41 -13.96 -10.40 -8.95
CA ALA A 41 -13.68 -9.58 -7.79
C ALA A 41 -14.56 -9.98 -6.60
N VAL A 42 -13.94 -10.15 -5.43
CA VAL A 42 -14.63 -10.47 -4.18
C VAL A 42 -14.47 -9.34 -3.17
N TYR A 43 -15.55 -9.04 -2.44
CA TYR A 43 -15.54 -8.04 -1.39
C TYR A 43 -14.86 -8.56 -0.13
N LEU A 44 -14.04 -7.71 0.47
CA LEU A 44 -13.52 -7.88 1.83
C LEU A 44 -14.41 -7.08 2.77
N GLU A 45 -15.39 -7.76 3.36
CA GLU A 45 -16.32 -7.20 4.32
C GLU A 45 -15.75 -7.37 5.73
N LEU A 46 -15.55 -6.26 6.43
CA LEU A 46 -14.89 -6.22 7.74
C LEU A 46 -15.76 -5.42 8.72
N ALA A 47 -15.95 -5.99 9.91
CA ALA A 47 -16.44 -5.26 11.06
C ALA A 47 -15.32 -4.38 11.67
N PRO A 48 -15.66 -3.38 12.50
CA PRO A 48 -14.66 -2.63 13.25
C PRO A 48 -13.69 -3.56 13.99
N ASN A 49 -12.40 -3.21 13.97
CA ASN A 49 -11.28 -3.98 14.54
C ASN A 49 -10.96 -5.32 13.87
N GLN A 50 -11.58 -5.64 12.74
CA GLN A 50 -11.10 -6.73 11.88
C GLN A 50 -10.06 -6.22 10.88
N ALA A 51 -9.24 -7.13 10.39
CA ALA A 51 -8.22 -6.85 9.39
C ALA A 51 -8.27 -7.87 8.25
N SER A 52 -7.81 -7.43 7.09
CA SER A 52 -7.49 -8.32 5.97
C SER A 52 -5.98 -8.28 5.74
N LEU A 53 -5.38 -9.44 5.48
CA LEU A 53 -3.98 -9.55 5.08
C LEU A 53 -3.94 -10.01 3.62
N HIS A 54 -3.12 -9.35 2.81
CA HIS A 54 -2.98 -9.68 1.39
C HIS A 54 -1.56 -9.40 0.89
N ASP A 55 -1.15 -10.11 -0.16
CA ASP A 55 0.11 -9.85 -0.88
C ASP A 55 0.07 -8.44 -1.50
N ALA A 56 1.18 -7.72 -1.45
CA ALA A 56 1.29 -6.35 -1.97
C ALA A 56 0.99 -6.24 -3.47
N ARG A 57 1.06 -7.34 -4.22
CA ARG A 57 0.78 -7.42 -5.66
C ARG A 57 -0.62 -7.92 -5.98
N ILE A 58 -1.46 -8.22 -4.98
CA ILE A 58 -2.85 -8.60 -5.29
C ILE A 58 -3.54 -7.41 -5.97
N GLN A 59 -4.24 -7.65 -7.07
CA GLN A 59 -5.07 -6.62 -7.67
C GLN A 59 -6.25 -6.33 -6.74
N HIS A 60 -6.39 -5.06 -6.37
CA HIS A 60 -7.40 -4.60 -5.43
C HIS A 60 -7.88 -3.19 -5.78
N GLY A 61 -9.09 -2.86 -5.32
CA GLY A 61 -9.70 -1.55 -5.55
C GLY A 61 -10.96 -1.35 -4.71
N SER A 62 -11.68 -0.27 -4.96
CA SER A 62 -12.97 -0.03 -4.33
C SER A 62 -13.86 0.80 -5.23
N GLU A 63 -15.17 0.54 -5.13
CA GLU A 63 -16.18 1.47 -5.62
C GLU A 63 -16.19 2.79 -4.85
N ALA A 64 -16.78 3.80 -5.46
CA ALA A 64 -17.08 5.08 -4.83
C ALA A 64 -17.92 4.88 -3.56
N ASN A 65 -17.62 5.65 -2.52
CA ASN A 65 -18.42 5.64 -1.29
C ASN A 65 -19.55 6.67 -1.40
N ASN A 66 -20.77 6.19 -1.66
CA ASN A 66 -21.97 7.03 -1.78
C ASN A 66 -22.77 7.13 -0.47
N SER A 67 -22.21 6.64 0.65
CA SER A 67 -22.86 6.75 1.96
C SER A 67 -22.49 8.04 2.69
N ASP A 68 -23.24 8.38 3.72
CA ASP A 68 -22.96 9.46 4.67
C ASP A 68 -21.88 9.09 5.72
N GLN A 69 -21.42 7.84 5.71
CA GLN A 69 -20.43 7.34 6.66
C GLN A 69 -19.03 7.30 6.04
N ARG A 70 -18.05 7.86 6.76
CA ARG A 70 -16.64 7.81 6.35
C ARG A 70 -16.09 6.39 6.54
N ARG A 71 -15.56 5.81 5.46
CA ARG A 71 -14.72 4.61 5.51
C ARG A 71 -13.30 4.99 5.93
N CYS A 72 -12.88 4.59 7.13
CA CYS A 72 -11.53 4.81 7.64
C CYS A 72 -10.84 3.45 7.84
N GLY A 73 -9.66 3.28 7.25
CA GLY A 73 -8.83 2.10 7.42
C GLY A 73 -7.40 2.49 7.76
N TRP A 74 -6.72 1.64 8.53
CA TRP A 74 -5.31 1.78 8.82
C TRP A 74 -4.53 0.68 8.10
N THR A 75 -3.55 1.07 7.30
CA THR A 75 -2.75 0.14 6.47
C THR A 75 -1.35 0.01 7.03
N LEU A 76 -0.93 -1.23 7.28
CA LEU A 76 0.42 -1.60 7.66
C LEU A 76 1.04 -2.46 6.57
N ARG A 77 2.34 -2.27 6.30
CA ARG A 77 3.10 -3.07 5.35
C ARG A 77 4.21 -3.78 6.10
N PHE A 78 4.26 -5.10 5.98
CA PHE A 78 5.30 -5.94 6.55
C PHE A 78 6.18 -6.50 5.43
N CYS A 79 7.46 -6.61 5.68
CA CYS A 79 8.41 -7.30 4.82
C CYS A 79 9.28 -8.25 5.66
N SER A 80 9.85 -9.26 5.01
CA SER A 80 10.80 -10.17 5.67
C SER A 80 12.03 -9.39 6.15
N THR A 81 12.62 -9.79 7.28
CA THR A 81 13.91 -9.21 7.74
C THR A 81 15.08 -9.58 6.82
N ARG A 82 14.87 -10.43 5.82
CA ARG A 82 15.79 -10.69 4.70
C ARG A 82 15.67 -9.69 3.55
N SER A 83 14.64 -8.84 3.55
CA SER A 83 14.45 -7.80 2.54
C SER A 83 15.28 -6.57 2.92
N ARG A 84 16.09 -6.06 1.98
CA ARG A 84 16.83 -4.81 2.17
C ARG A 84 15.95 -3.61 1.85
N PHE A 85 15.87 -2.66 2.78
CA PHE A 85 15.22 -1.38 2.54
C PHE A 85 16.13 -0.47 1.71
N ALA A 86 15.60 0.01 0.58
CA ALA A 86 16.30 0.91 -0.34
C ALA A 86 16.30 2.36 0.18
N GLU A 87 16.97 2.60 1.30
CA GLU A 87 16.91 3.88 2.03
C GLU A 87 17.27 5.10 1.18
N ALA A 88 18.26 4.97 0.29
CA ALA A 88 18.68 6.05 -0.60
C ALA A 88 17.55 6.53 -1.54
N SER A 89 16.59 5.66 -1.87
CA SER A 89 15.44 6.02 -2.71
C SER A 89 14.40 6.90 -1.99
N TRP A 90 14.54 7.08 -0.68
CA TRP A 90 13.58 7.80 0.17
C TRP A 90 14.12 9.09 0.77
N ASP A 91 15.41 9.40 0.63
CA ASP A 91 16.03 10.64 1.11
C ASP A 91 15.67 10.98 2.58
N GLY A 92 15.68 9.96 3.44
CA GLY A 92 15.33 10.08 4.85
C GLY A 92 13.83 10.31 5.15
N ALA A 93 12.96 10.43 4.14
CA ALA A 93 11.53 10.67 4.33
C ALA A 93 10.72 9.41 4.70
N HIS A 94 11.37 8.25 4.85
CA HIS A 94 10.70 7.00 5.18
C HIS A 94 11.49 6.18 6.19
N GLN A 95 10.76 5.50 7.06
CA GLN A 95 11.32 4.71 8.15
C GLN A 95 10.77 3.30 8.10
N VAL A 96 11.58 2.36 8.54
CA VAL A 96 11.18 0.98 8.77
C VAL A 96 11.43 0.64 10.24
N TYR A 97 10.56 -0.18 10.81
CA TYR A 97 10.61 -0.58 12.21
C TYR A 97 10.76 -2.10 12.25
N LEU A 98 11.58 -2.60 13.16
CA LEU A 98 11.71 -4.04 13.37
C LEU A 98 10.50 -4.51 14.18
N ALA A 99 9.51 -5.09 13.50
CA ALA A 99 8.29 -5.54 14.16
C ALA A 99 8.55 -6.71 15.12
N GLN A 100 9.38 -7.68 14.72
CA GLN A 100 9.72 -8.85 15.51
C GLN A 100 11.00 -9.52 14.99
N GLY A 101 11.75 -10.18 15.87
CA GLY A 101 12.86 -11.07 15.52
C GLY A 101 14.19 -10.34 15.39
N VAL A 102 15.01 -10.76 14.43
CA VAL A 102 16.34 -10.19 14.18
C VAL A 102 16.50 -9.82 12.72
N ASP A 103 17.35 -8.83 12.47
CA ASP A 103 17.69 -8.39 11.13
C ASP A 103 18.57 -9.41 10.39
N HIS A 104 18.28 -9.62 9.10
CA HIS A 104 19.07 -10.49 8.21
C HIS A 104 19.57 -9.77 6.95
N ALA A 105 19.23 -8.50 6.75
CA ALA A 105 19.57 -7.75 5.54
C ALA A 105 20.50 -6.56 5.79
N GLY A 106 20.84 -6.26 7.05
CA GLY A 106 21.64 -5.09 7.41
C GLY A 106 20.86 -3.78 7.29
N ASN A 107 19.57 -3.78 7.66
CA ASN A 107 18.72 -2.60 7.64
C ASN A 107 18.97 -1.72 8.86
N ARG A 108 18.72 -0.41 8.70
CA ARG A 108 18.59 0.51 9.83
C ARG A 108 17.12 0.61 10.22
N TYR A 109 16.81 0.37 11.49
CA TYR A 109 15.46 0.46 12.02
C TYR A 109 15.29 1.72 12.87
N ALA A 110 14.11 2.30 12.80
CA ALA A 110 13.71 3.38 13.69
C ALA A 110 13.32 2.83 15.08
N GLU A 111 13.52 3.67 16.09
CA GLU A 111 13.18 3.42 17.49
C GLU A 111 11.70 3.77 17.71
N PRO A 112 10.83 2.81 18.06
CA PRO A 112 9.39 3.06 18.19
C PRO A 112 9.01 4.17 19.18
N GLY A 113 9.81 4.37 20.24
CA GLY A 113 9.56 5.40 21.27
C GLY A 113 10.11 6.79 20.94
N ARG A 114 10.85 6.95 19.84
CA ARG A 114 11.47 8.21 19.47
C ARG A 114 10.57 8.99 18.50
N ALA A 115 10.40 10.28 18.75
CA ALA A 115 9.82 11.19 17.77
C ALA A 115 10.86 11.55 16.69
N TYR A 116 10.41 11.65 15.45
CA TYR A 116 11.23 11.99 14.28
C TYR A 116 10.68 13.20 13.52
N PRO A 117 10.69 14.41 14.12
CA PRO A 117 10.23 15.62 13.45
C PRO A 117 10.97 15.88 12.14
N GLU A 118 12.26 15.54 12.07
CA GLU A 118 13.08 15.69 10.87
C GLU A 118 12.57 14.86 9.69
N VAL A 119 11.98 13.69 9.95
CA VAL A 119 11.40 12.84 8.89
C VAL A 119 10.09 13.44 8.40
N LEU A 120 9.30 14.03 9.30
CA LEU A 120 8.06 14.69 8.94
C LEU A 120 8.33 15.93 8.08
N GLU A 121 9.29 16.77 8.48
CA GLU A 121 9.75 17.91 7.69
C GLU A 121 10.18 17.48 6.28
N ARG A 122 10.99 16.41 6.18
CA ARG A 122 11.40 15.85 4.88
C ARG A 122 10.21 15.39 4.04
N ARG A 123 9.20 14.74 4.62
CA ARG A 123 7.99 14.34 3.89
C ARG A 123 7.26 15.55 3.30
N LEU A 124 7.10 16.63 4.07
CA LEU A 124 6.42 17.85 3.63
C LEU A 124 7.16 18.53 2.46
N ASP A 125 8.49 18.51 2.49
CA ASP A 125 9.31 19.09 1.40
C ASP A 125 9.23 18.25 0.12
N THR A 126 9.18 16.92 0.24
CA THR A 126 9.21 16.03 -0.91
C THR A 126 7.91 16.07 -1.74
N ARG A 127 8.05 16.17 -3.06
CA ARG A 127 6.90 16.07 -3.99
C ARG A 127 6.17 14.72 -3.90
N ARG A 128 6.88 13.66 -3.49
CA ARG A 128 6.34 12.29 -3.39
C ARG A 128 5.23 12.17 -2.35
N TYR A 129 5.27 12.96 -1.28
CA TYR A 129 4.28 12.90 -0.20
C TYR A 129 3.31 14.08 -0.18
N ARG A 130 3.49 15.09 -1.03
CA ARG A 130 2.75 16.37 -1.04
C ARG A 130 1.23 16.25 -1.23
N HIS A 131 0.72 15.08 -1.64
CA HIS A 131 -0.71 14.77 -1.79
C HIS A 131 -1.07 13.34 -1.30
N SER A 132 -0.26 12.78 -0.41
CA SER A 132 -0.36 11.36 -0.04
C SER A 132 -1.39 11.05 1.07
N HIS A 133 -2.22 12.02 1.47
CA HIS A 133 -3.30 11.86 2.43
C HIS A 133 -4.51 12.73 2.06
#